data_AF-A0A2K8T7I3-F1
#
_entry.id   AF-A0A2K8T7I3-F1
#
_cell.length_a   1.000
_cell.length_b   1.000
_cell.length_c   1.000
_cell.angle_alpha   90.00
_cell.angle_beta   90.00
_cell.angle_gamma   90.00
#
_symmetry.space_group_name_H-M   'P 1'
#
loop_
_entity.id
_entity.type
_entity.pdbx_description
1 polymer ?
#
loop_
_entity_poly.entity_id
_entity_poly.type
_entity_poly.pdbx_seq_one_letter_code
_entity_poly.pdbx_strand_id
1 'polypeptide(L)'
;MNNLQSILSHINDTLQELPDCQHLEGFVSEFYSIWLKLGNFVQQSLLQSLIEQKEAEYDHPRTKREKRYYTPLGEMVLVRRAYVTRDGIKVKVDEELGLPKDKWLPLERYLTNNQSRIDYRSYLKAGLMIGSGVVESSNRRVVTQRLKQAGMHWSFFGAEGVMAIRFG
;
A
#
# COMPACT_ATOMS: atom_id res chain seq x y z
N MET A 1 -20.40 9.30 -22.17
CA MET A 1 -21.76 8.84 -21.80
C MET A 1 -21.61 7.86 -20.63
N ASN A 2 -22.16 8.29 -19.49
CA ASN A 2 -22.24 7.71 -18.15
C ASN A 2 -21.37 6.48 -17.79
N ASN A 3 -20.17 6.77 -17.31
CA ASN A 3 -19.37 5.85 -16.49
C ASN A 3 -20.22 5.21 -15.36
N LEU A 4 -21.12 5.98 -14.75
CA LEU A 4 -22.08 5.48 -13.75
C LEU A 4 -23.03 4.39 -14.29
N GLN A 5 -23.49 4.48 -15.54
CA GLN A 5 -24.34 3.45 -16.13
C GLN A 5 -23.55 2.17 -16.40
N SER A 6 -22.29 2.29 -16.82
CA SER A 6 -21.38 1.14 -16.97
C SER A 6 -21.09 0.49 -15.63
N ILE A 7 -20.85 1.28 -14.57
CA ILE A 7 -20.67 0.78 -13.21
C ILE A 7 -21.92 0.02 -12.73
N LEU A 8 -23.10 0.62 -12.87
CA LEU A 8 -24.36 0.02 -12.44
C LEU A 8 -24.68 -1.27 -13.21
N SER A 9 -24.40 -1.31 -14.52
CA SER A 9 -24.54 -2.54 -15.32
C SER A 9 -23.64 -3.64 -14.77
N HIS A 10 -22.35 -3.34 -14.58
CA HIS A 10 -21.39 -4.35 -14.12
C HIS A 10 -21.70 -4.85 -12.71
N ILE A 11 -22.18 -3.98 -11.82
CA ILE A 11 -22.68 -4.38 -10.49
C ILE A 11 -23.85 -5.36 -10.65
N ASN A 12 -24.84 -5.05 -11.50
CA ASN A 12 -25.98 -5.93 -11.73
C ASN A 12 -25.56 -7.28 -12.31
N ASP A 13 -24.68 -7.28 -13.30
CA ASP A 13 -24.16 -8.51 -13.91
C ASP A 13 -23.46 -9.37 -12.84
N THR A 14 -22.64 -8.74 -12.00
CA THR A 14 -21.94 -9.43 -10.90
C THR A 14 -22.91 -10.02 -9.87
N LEU A 15 -24.00 -9.30 -9.55
CA LEU A 15 -25.03 -9.79 -8.62
C LEU A 15 -25.78 -11.01 -9.18
N GLN A 16 -25.92 -11.10 -10.50
CA GLN A 16 -26.54 -12.25 -11.16
C GLN A 16 -25.60 -13.46 -11.25
N GLU A 17 -24.29 -13.22 -11.25
CA GLU A 17 -23.24 -14.27 -11.30
C GLU A 17 -22.82 -14.78 -9.90
N LEU A 18 -23.50 -14.37 -8.83
CA LEU A 18 -23.15 -14.80 -7.47
C LEU A 18 -23.30 -16.33 -7.29
N PRO A 19 -22.33 -16.98 -6.62
CA PRO A 19 -22.38 -18.41 -6.37
C PRO A 19 -23.56 -18.78 -5.45
N ASP A 20 -24.08 -19.99 -5.60
CA ASP A 20 -25.15 -20.50 -4.74
C ASP A 20 -24.63 -20.72 -3.30
N CYS A 21 -25.40 -20.25 -2.32
CA CYS A 21 -25.03 -20.30 -0.90
C CYS A 21 -25.22 -21.69 -0.27
N GLN A 22 -25.75 -22.66 -1.02
CA GLN A 22 -26.01 -24.03 -0.54
C GLN A 22 -24.74 -24.84 -0.27
N HIS A 23 -23.59 -24.49 -0.88
CA HIS A 23 -22.30 -25.17 -0.69
C HIS A 23 -21.24 -24.22 -0.12
N LEU A 24 -21.18 -24.13 1.21
CA LEU A 24 -20.30 -23.18 1.91
C LEU A 24 -18.80 -23.44 1.73
N GLU A 25 -18.41 -24.65 1.34
CA GLU A 25 -17.00 -25.08 1.24
C GLU A 25 -16.19 -24.30 0.19
N GLY A 26 -16.85 -23.70 -0.81
CA GLY A 26 -16.23 -22.80 -1.81
C GLY A 26 -16.85 -21.40 -1.87
N PHE A 27 -18.12 -21.26 -1.43
CA PHE A 27 -18.89 -20.03 -1.55
C PHE A 27 -18.16 -18.80 -1.01
N VAL A 28 -17.61 -18.87 0.21
CA VAL A 28 -16.98 -17.69 0.83
C VAL A 28 -15.76 -17.22 0.04
N SER A 29 -14.95 -18.14 -0.48
CA SER A 29 -13.76 -17.81 -1.26
C SER A 29 -14.13 -17.24 -2.64
N GLU A 30 -15.11 -17.84 -3.31
CA GLU A 30 -15.60 -17.38 -4.61
C GLU A 30 -16.30 -16.01 -4.49
N PHE A 31 -17.18 -15.86 -3.52
CA PHE A 31 -17.84 -14.60 -3.18
C PHE A 31 -16.80 -13.50 -2.90
N TYR A 32 -15.80 -13.78 -2.06
CA TYR A 32 -14.72 -12.84 -1.77
C TYR A 32 -13.96 -12.42 -3.04
N SER A 33 -13.60 -13.36 -3.90
CA SER A 33 -12.90 -13.09 -5.16
C SER A 33 -13.73 -12.22 -6.11
N ILE A 34 -15.03 -12.52 -6.25
CA ILE A 34 -15.97 -11.75 -7.08
C ILE A 34 -16.09 -10.32 -6.55
N TRP A 35 -16.29 -10.15 -5.24
CA TRP A 35 -16.42 -8.84 -4.61
C TRP A 35 -15.14 -8.02 -4.67
N LEU A 36 -13.97 -8.64 -4.52
CA LEU A 36 -12.68 -7.97 -4.72
C LEU A 36 -12.56 -7.39 -6.14
N LYS A 37 -12.86 -8.22 -7.16
CA LYS A 37 -12.80 -7.80 -8.57
C LYS A 37 -13.78 -6.65 -8.85
N LEU A 38 -15.02 -6.78 -8.39
CA LEU A 38 -16.04 -5.74 -8.54
C LEU A 38 -15.60 -4.44 -7.87
N GLY A 39 -15.14 -4.52 -6.62
CA GLY A 39 -14.65 -3.37 -5.88
C GLY A 39 -13.50 -2.66 -6.60
N ASN A 40 -12.51 -3.41 -7.10
CA ASN A 40 -11.40 -2.86 -7.87
C ASN A 40 -11.88 -2.17 -9.17
N PHE A 41 -12.83 -2.79 -9.89
CA PHE A 41 -13.43 -2.20 -11.08
C PHE A 41 -14.16 -0.88 -10.78
N VAL A 42 -15.02 -0.86 -9.75
CA VAL A 42 -15.76 0.35 -9.34
C VAL A 42 -14.78 1.46 -8.96
N GLN A 43 -13.78 1.15 -8.15
CA GLN A 43 -12.76 2.11 -7.72
C GLN A 43 -11.99 2.68 -8.93
N GLN A 44 -11.52 1.82 -9.83
CA GLN A 44 -10.81 2.22 -11.04
C GLN A 44 -11.67 3.11 -11.93
N SER A 45 -12.94 2.75 -12.11
CA SER A 45 -13.89 3.48 -12.95
C SER A 45 -14.18 4.88 -12.40
N LEU A 46 -14.45 4.99 -11.09
CA LEU A 46 -14.67 6.28 -10.43
C LEU A 46 -13.44 7.19 -10.53
N LEU A 47 -12.27 6.64 -10.27
CA LEU A 47 -11.03 7.41 -10.29
C LEU A 47 -10.66 7.85 -11.71
N GLN A 48 -10.88 6.99 -12.72
CA GLN A 48 -10.71 7.35 -14.12
C GLN A 48 -11.66 8.50 -14.50
N SER A 49 -12.91 8.49 -14.02
CA SER A 49 -13.84 9.60 -14.22
C SER A 49 -13.35 10.91 -13.60
N LEU A 50 -12.80 10.86 -12.39
CA LEU A 50 -12.27 12.05 -11.70
C LEU A 50 -11.05 12.61 -12.42
N ILE A 51 -10.16 11.73 -12.89
CA ILE A 51 -9.02 12.11 -13.73
C ILE A 51 -9.52 12.79 -15.00
N GLU A 52 -10.47 12.21 -15.72
CA GLU A 52 -11.02 12.79 -16.95
C GLU A 52 -11.67 14.16 -16.72
N GLN A 53 -12.41 14.33 -15.63
CA GLN A 53 -12.98 15.62 -15.24
C GLN A 53 -11.90 16.67 -14.97
N LYS A 54 -10.81 16.28 -14.28
CA LYS A 54 -9.68 17.18 -14.04
C LYS A 54 -8.86 17.46 -15.29
N GLU A 55 -8.69 16.47 -16.15
CA GLU A 55 -7.99 16.62 -17.42
C GLU A 55 -8.72 17.57 -18.38
N ALA A 56 -10.04 17.74 -18.24
CA ALA A 56 -10.82 18.73 -19.00
C ALA A 56 -10.45 20.19 -18.70
N GLU A 57 -9.73 20.46 -17.59
CA GLU A 57 -9.18 21.79 -17.27
C GLU A 57 -7.91 22.11 -18.09
N TYR A 58 -7.35 21.11 -18.78
CA TYR A 58 -6.07 21.20 -19.48
C TYR A 58 -6.21 20.86 -20.98
N ASP A 59 -5.34 21.43 -21.80
CA ASP A 59 -5.49 21.38 -23.26
C ASP A 59 -4.95 20.07 -23.87
N HIS A 60 -3.62 19.87 -23.87
CA HIS A 60 -2.99 18.70 -24.46
C HIS A 60 -2.00 18.02 -23.50
N PRO A 61 -2.06 16.68 -23.37
CA PRO A 61 -1.13 15.94 -22.53
C PRO A 61 0.25 15.88 -23.21
N ARG A 62 1.29 16.29 -22.48
CA ARG A 62 2.69 16.22 -22.93
C ARG A 62 3.25 14.80 -22.88
N THR A 63 2.81 14.00 -21.91
CA THR A 63 3.31 12.65 -21.70
C THR A 63 2.19 11.78 -21.20
N LYS A 64 2.11 10.55 -21.71
CA LYS A 64 1.17 9.51 -21.30
C LYS A 64 1.97 8.29 -20.87
N ARG A 65 1.75 7.79 -19.66
CA ARG A 65 2.43 6.60 -19.13
C ARG A 65 1.46 5.81 -18.28
N GLU A 66 1.42 4.49 -18.45
CA GLU A 66 0.69 3.63 -17.53
C GLU A 66 1.40 3.58 -16.18
N LYS A 67 0.63 3.74 -15.11
CA LYS A 67 1.11 3.64 -13.74
C LYS A 67 0.20 2.68 -12.97
N ARG A 68 0.84 1.72 -12.32
CA ARG A 68 0.20 0.70 -11.49
C ARG A 68 0.14 1.19 -10.06
N TYR A 69 -1.04 1.10 -9.46
CA TYR A 69 -1.31 1.42 -8.07
C TYR A 69 -1.76 0.15 -7.36
N TYR A 70 -1.18 -0.11 -6.20
CA TYR A 70 -1.63 -1.21 -5.35
C TYR A 70 -2.65 -0.71 -4.33
N THR A 71 -3.81 -1.33 -4.34
CA THR A 71 -4.99 -1.01 -3.54
C THR A 71 -5.37 -2.25 -2.72
N PRO A 72 -6.14 -2.10 -1.61
CA PRO A 72 -6.66 -3.25 -0.86
C PRO A 72 -7.50 -4.22 -1.70
N LEU A 73 -8.01 -3.77 -2.85
CA LEU A 73 -8.88 -4.55 -3.73
C LEU A 73 -8.09 -5.20 -4.89
N GLY A 74 -6.78 -4.98 -4.93
CA GLY A 74 -5.88 -5.49 -5.97
C GLY A 74 -5.11 -4.40 -6.70
N GLU A 75 -4.54 -4.78 -7.85
CA GLU A 75 -3.80 -3.87 -8.71
C GLU A 75 -4.76 -3.06 -9.59
N MET A 76 -4.60 -1.74 -9.57
CA MET A 76 -5.33 -0.79 -10.40
C MET A 76 -4.35 -0.11 -11.36
N VAL A 77 -4.66 -0.10 -12.65
CA VAL A 77 -3.82 0.54 -13.67
C VAL A 77 -4.48 1.84 -14.11
N LEU A 78 -3.76 2.94 -13.99
CA LEU A 78 -4.21 4.25 -14.45
C LEU A 78 -3.25 4.79 -15.51
N VAL A 79 -3.82 5.54 -16.45
CA VAL A 79 -3.02 6.30 -17.40
C VAL A 79 -2.61 7.61 -16.74
N ARG A 80 -1.34 7.73 -16.39
CA ARG A 80 -0.75 8.97 -15.93
C ARG A 80 -0.52 9.92 -17.09
N ARG A 81 -1.08 11.13 -17.00
CA ARG A 81 -0.83 12.21 -17.95
C ARG A 81 -0.23 13.42 -17.25
N ALA A 82 0.73 14.05 -17.92
CA ALA A 82 1.35 15.30 -17.47
C ALA A 82 0.98 16.42 -18.44
N TYR A 83 0.51 17.53 -17.88
CA TYR A 83 0.06 18.71 -18.63
C TYR A 83 1.00 19.88 -18.38
N VAL A 84 1.02 20.81 -19.32
CA VAL A 84 1.72 22.09 -19.18
C VAL A 84 0.65 23.17 -19.04
N THR A 85 0.70 23.91 -17.93
CA THR A 85 -0.20 25.05 -17.70
C THR A 85 0.21 26.25 -18.56
N ARG A 86 -0.64 27.28 -18.62
CA ARG A 86 -0.33 28.55 -19.30
C ARG A 86 0.94 29.22 -18.77
N ASP A 87 1.28 28.97 -17.50
CA ASP A 87 2.49 29.47 -16.83
C ASP A 87 3.72 28.57 -17.02
N GLY A 88 3.61 27.50 -17.82
CA GLY A 88 4.70 26.56 -18.08
C GLY A 88 4.92 25.50 -16.98
N ILE A 89 4.10 25.49 -15.93
CA ILE A 89 4.19 24.52 -14.82
C ILE A 89 3.72 23.15 -15.30
N LYS A 90 4.51 22.11 -15.01
CA LYS A 90 4.15 20.72 -15.26
C LYS A 90 3.23 20.22 -14.16
N VAL A 91 1.99 19.94 -14.50
CA VAL A 91 1.01 19.37 -13.58
C VAL A 91 0.84 17.89 -13.90
N LYS A 92 0.85 17.08 -12.85
CA LYS A 92 0.57 15.65 -12.90
C LYS A 92 -0.74 15.44 -12.18
N VAL A 93 -1.79 15.16 -12.94
CA VAL A 93 -3.17 15.07 -12.41
C VAL A 93 -3.27 14.03 -11.30
N ASP A 94 -2.50 12.94 -11.38
CA ASP A 94 -2.44 11.93 -10.33
C ASP A 94 -1.89 12.47 -9.01
N GLU A 95 -0.84 13.31 -9.05
CA GLU A 95 -0.26 13.91 -7.84
C GLU A 95 -1.18 15.01 -7.28
N GLU A 96 -1.85 15.78 -8.14
CA GLU A 96 -2.79 16.84 -7.74
C GLU A 96 -4.04 16.29 -7.06
N LEU A 97 -4.55 15.16 -7.55
CA LEU A 97 -5.64 14.40 -6.91
C LEU A 97 -5.21 13.68 -5.62
N GLY A 98 -3.94 13.81 -5.21
CA GLY A 98 -3.42 13.25 -3.96
C GLY A 98 -3.17 11.73 -4.01
N LEU A 99 -2.99 11.15 -5.20
CA LEU A 99 -2.70 9.71 -5.28
C LEU A 99 -1.31 9.45 -4.69
N PRO A 100 -1.16 8.38 -3.87
CA PRO A 100 0.12 8.01 -3.30
C PRO A 100 1.11 7.65 -4.40
N LYS A 101 2.41 7.85 -4.17
CA LYS A 101 3.42 7.60 -5.22
C LYS A 101 3.34 6.20 -5.80
N ASP A 102 3.16 5.17 -4.95
CA ASP A 102 3.13 3.77 -5.39
C ASP A 102 2.02 2.91 -4.75
N LYS A 103 1.59 3.18 -3.51
CA LYS A 103 0.71 2.26 -2.75
C LYS A 103 -0.22 3.00 -1.80
N TRP A 104 -1.47 2.56 -1.73
CA TRP A 104 -2.41 2.97 -0.67
C TRP A 104 -2.21 2.16 0.62
N LEU A 105 -1.82 0.89 0.50
CA LEU A 105 -1.51 0.00 1.62
C LEU A 105 -0.10 -0.61 1.49
N PRO A 106 0.94 0.02 2.08
CA PRO A 106 2.30 -0.53 2.01
C PRO A 106 2.45 -1.87 2.74
N LEU A 107 1.60 -2.15 3.71
CA LEU A 107 1.67 -3.35 4.55
C LEU A 107 1.35 -4.63 3.79
N GLU A 108 0.32 -4.66 2.95
CA GLU A 108 -0.12 -5.87 2.24
C GLU A 108 1.01 -6.46 1.40
N ARG A 109 1.60 -5.66 0.51
CA ARG A 109 2.76 -6.09 -0.30
C ARG A 109 3.96 -6.46 0.57
N TYR A 110 4.18 -5.78 1.70
CA TYR A 110 5.25 -6.16 2.61
C TYR A 110 5.03 -7.56 3.18
N LEU A 111 3.81 -7.86 3.63
CA LEU A 111 3.45 -9.17 4.17
C LEU A 111 3.52 -10.26 3.08
N THR A 112 2.99 -10.02 1.88
CA THR A 112 3.06 -10.98 0.77
C THR A 112 4.52 -11.28 0.38
N ASN A 113 5.35 -10.26 0.21
CA ASN A 113 6.76 -10.45 -0.15
C ASN A 113 7.56 -11.16 0.95
N ASN A 114 7.16 -11.00 2.21
CA ASN A 114 7.81 -11.61 3.37
C ASN A 114 7.04 -12.83 3.89
N GLN A 115 6.13 -13.43 3.11
CA GLN A 115 5.28 -14.53 3.58
C GLN A 115 6.10 -15.70 4.12
N SER A 116 7.25 -15.99 3.50
CA SER A 116 8.21 -17.01 3.96
C SER A 116 8.88 -16.71 5.31
N ARG A 117 8.80 -15.46 5.79
CA ARG A 117 9.38 -14.98 7.05
C ARG A 117 8.33 -14.79 8.15
N ILE A 118 7.08 -15.20 7.91
CA ILE A 118 5.93 -14.96 8.81
C ILE A 118 5.43 -16.30 9.39
N ASP A 119 6.22 -17.38 9.33
CA ASP A 119 5.86 -18.66 9.98
C ASP A 119 6.09 -18.62 11.50
N TYR A 120 5.30 -17.79 12.16
CA TYR A 120 5.33 -17.62 13.62
C TYR A 120 5.10 -18.94 14.35
N ARG A 121 4.29 -19.85 13.78
CA ARG A 121 4.01 -21.14 14.42
C ARG A 121 5.27 -22.00 14.49
N SER A 122 6.01 -22.11 13.39
CA SER A 122 7.27 -22.86 13.38
C SER A 122 8.32 -22.19 14.26
N TYR A 123 8.40 -20.86 14.27
CA TYR A 123 9.34 -20.14 15.14
C TYR A 123 9.04 -20.33 16.63
N LEU A 124 7.76 -20.32 17.03
CA LEU A 124 7.35 -20.63 18.40
C LEU A 124 7.68 -22.07 18.77
N LYS A 125 7.44 -23.03 17.88
CA LYS A 125 7.82 -24.45 18.10
C LYS A 125 9.34 -24.62 18.24
N ALA A 126 10.12 -23.84 17.49
CA ALA A 126 11.57 -23.82 17.58
C ALA A 126 12.11 -23.05 18.81
N GLY A 127 11.23 -22.51 19.66
CA GLY A 127 11.61 -21.76 20.85
C GLY A 127 12.26 -20.40 20.56
N LEU A 128 12.08 -19.86 19.35
CA LEU A 128 12.66 -18.58 18.97
C LEU A 128 11.94 -17.42 19.68
N MET A 129 12.73 -16.48 20.19
CA MET A 129 12.22 -15.23 20.78
C MET A 129 11.76 -14.26 19.69
N ILE A 130 10.56 -14.50 19.14
CA ILE A 130 9.95 -13.68 18.09
C ILE A 130 9.16 -12.48 18.61
N GLY A 131 9.02 -12.35 19.93
CA GLY A 131 8.37 -11.19 20.56
C GLY A 131 9.30 -9.98 20.56
N SER A 132 8.78 -8.81 20.18
CA SER A 132 9.60 -7.58 20.12
C SER A 132 10.10 -7.12 21.49
N GLY A 133 9.45 -7.50 22.58
CA GLY A 133 9.78 -7.02 23.93
C GLY A 133 11.21 -7.32 24.39
N VAL A 134 11.78 -8.49 24.05
CA VAL A 134 13.18 -8.81 24.41
C VAL A 134 14.16 -7.93 23.62
N VAL A 135 13.89 -7.73 22.33
CA VAL A 135 14.71 -6.89 21.44
C VAL A 135 14.61 -5.42 21.86
N GLU A 136 13.39 -4.93 22.11
CA GLU A 136 13.13 -3.54 22.52
C GLU A 136 13.72 -3.22 23.90
N SER A 137 13.58 -4.13 24.87
CA SER A 137 14.17 -3.96 26.20
C SER A 137 15.70 -3.97 26.14
N SER A 138 16.29 -4.83 25.31
CA SER A 138 17.74 -4.87 25.07
C SER A 138 18.22 -3.58 24.39
N ASN A 139 17.52 -3.10 23.36
CA ASN A 139 17.83 -1.83 22.70
C ASN A 139 17.74 -0.65 23.67
N ARG A 140 16.71 -0.63 24.53
CA ARG A 140 16.56 0.41 25.56
C ARG A 140 17.72 0.38 26.56
N ARG A 141 18.12 -0.79 27.05
CA ARG A 141 19.21 -0.93 28.05
C ARG A 141 20.60 -0.70 27.47
N VAL A 142 20.85 -1.11 26.24
CA VAL A 142 22.20 -1.03 25.66
C VAL A 142 22.38 0.27 24.88
N VAL A 143 21.48 0.59 23.96
CA VAL A 143 21.66 1.73 23.06
C VAL A 143 21.11 3.00 23.69
N THR A 144 19.86 2.98 24.15
CA THR A 144 19.19 4.20 24.61
C THR A 144 19.81 4.73 25.90
N GLN A 145 20.06 3.86 26.90
CA GLN A 145 20.69 4.28 28.15
C GLN A 145 22.09 4.85 27.93
N ARG A 146 22.88 4.31 27.00
CA ARG A 146 24.28 4.73 26.79
C ARG A 146 24.42 5.96 25.90
N LEU A 147 23.55 6.11 24.91
CA LEU A 147 23.73 7.12 23.86
C LEU A 147 22.69 8.24 23.87
N LYS A 148 21.55 8.08 24.55
CA LYS A 148 20.41 9.04 24.49
C LYS A 148 20.10 9.68 25.85
N GLN A 149 21.12 10.17 26.56
CA GLN A 149 20.93 11.05 27.73
C GLN A 149 21.02 12.52 27.34
N ALA A 150 20.55 13.40 28.22
CA ALA A 150 20.54 14.84 27.99
C ALA A 150 21.95 15.39 27.73
N GLY A 151 22.08 16.24 26.70
CA GLY A 151 23.33 16.93 26.34
C GLY A 151 24.35 16.08 25.57
N MET A 152 24.09 14.79 25.32
CA MET A 152 25.03 13.91 24.63
C MET A 152 25.10 14.21 23.12
N HIS A 153 26.32 14.38 22.63
CA HIS A 153 26.65 14.46 21.21
C HIS A 153 27.81 13.53 20.93
N TRP A 154 27.68 12.66 19.93
CA TRP A 154 28.66 11.63 19.65
C TRP A 154 29.18 11.77 18.22
N SER A 155 30.50 11.63 18.06
CA SER A 155 31.07 11.22 16.76
C SER A 155 30.77 9.73 16.54
N PHE A 156 30.82 9.27 15.28
CA PHE A 156 30.60 7.86 14.95
C PHE A 156 31.49 6.92 15.80
N PHE A 157 32.80 7.20 15.83
CA PHE A 157 33.76 6.42 16.63
C PHE A 157 33.50 6.50 18.13
N GLY A 158 33.05 7.65 18.64
CA GLY A 158 32.69 7.81 20.04
C GLY A 158 31.46 6.98 20.43
N ALA A 159 30.42 6.99 19.59
CA ALA A 159 29.23 6.17 19.81
C ALA A 159 29.54 4.67 19.76
N GLU A 160 30.36 4.24 18.79
CA GLU A 160 30.79 2.85 18.65
C GLU A 160 31.58 2.38 19.88
N GLY A 161 32.55 3.17 20.35
CA GLY A 161 33.33 2.87 21.55
C GLY A 161 32.46 2.73 22.80
N VAL A 162 31.49 3.63 22.98
CA VAL A 162 30.55 3.60 24.11
C VAL A 162 29.59 2.40 24.01
N MET A 163 29.14 2.04 22.80
CA MET A 163 28.33 0.84 22.60
C MET A 163 29.10 -0.45 22.87
N ALA A 164 30.40 -0.49 22.55
CA ALA A 164 31.24 -1.68 22.70
C ALA A 164 31.54 -2.07 24.16
N ILE A 165 31.25 -1.18 25.12
CA ILE A 165 31.45 -1.44 26.55
C ILE A 165 30.61 -2.67 26.95
N ARG A 166 31.25 -3.76 27.38
CA ARG A 166 30.55 -4.94 27.92
C ARG A 166 30.33 -4.76 29.41
N PHE A 167 29.17 -5.19 29.91
CA PHE A 167 28.98 -5.33 31.36
C PHE A 167 29.86 -6.50 31.81
N GLY A 168 30.68 -6.27 32.83
CA GLY A 168 31.37 -7.34 33.58
C GLY A 168 30.43 -8.00 34.58
#